data_AF-A0A968KPW5-F1
#
_entry.id   AF-A0A968KPW5-F1
#
_cell.length_a   1.000
_cell.length_b   1.000
_cell.length_c   1.000
_cell.angle_alpha   90.00
_cell.angle_beta   90.00
_cell.angle_gamma   90.00
#
_symmetry.space_group_name_H-M   'P 1'
#
loop_
_entity.id
_entity.type
_entity.pdbx_description
1 polymer ?
#
loop_
_entity_poly.entity_id
_entity_poly.type
_entity_poly.pdbx_seq_one_letter_code
_entity_poly.pdbx_strand_id
1 'polypeptide(L)'
;YWFVTGFKELKSSRTVQNIPTSRIATGAVGTNVEIQGKIVCEPEQEVVSSPLTGQSCVFYSVEIEQRVRNRNRDYWKTIDRFYSHDGFYVDDGSGARALVRVDGAQIKRQGRVERFRWSSHNLSEMHPRLKQVLETHREKLKRFKLEETSWLFSKKYRFSEWVFAPGESVYVLGFADSGLQAPKKRKLKFKNFLRAKKMIQE
;
A
#
# COMPACT_ATOMS: atom_id res chain seq x y z
N TYR A 1 20.16 6.95 -7.79
CA TYR A 1 19.10 5.96 -7.49
C TYR A 1 17.78 6.44 -8.07
N TRP A 2 17.27 5.77 -9.10
CA TRP A 2 15.99 6.13 -9.73
C TRP A 2 14.86 5.32 -9.09
N PHE A 3 14.03 5.94 -8.25
CA PHE A 3 12.92 5.28 -7.54
C PHE A 3 11.57 5.72 -8.11
N VAL A 4 10.80 4.85 -8.76
CA VAL A 4 9.38 5.14 -9.04
C VAL A 4 8.51 3.88 -9.15
N THR A 5 7.66 3.66 -8.14
CA THR A 5 6.29 3.08 -8.24
C THR A 5 5.66 3.26 -6.86
N GLY A 6 4.54 4.01 -6.77
CA GLY A 6 3.85 4.24 -5.51
C GLY A 6 2.33 4.15 -5.58
N PHE A 7 1.70 3.64 -4.52
CA PHE A 7 0.25 3.66 -4.34
C PHE A 7 -0.22 5.07 -4.02
N LYS A 8 -1.24 5.57 -4.72
CA LYS A 8 -1.90 6.84 -4.40
C LYS A 8 -3.40 6.70 -4.55
N GLU A 9 -4.14 6.98 -3.48
CA GLU A 9 -5.21 7.97 -3.54
C GLU A 9 -5.58 8.53 -2.15
N LEU A 10 -5.18 9.78 -1.88
CA LEU A 10 -6.02 10.84 -1.30
C LEU A 10 -5.33 12.20 -1.51
N LYS A 11 -6.14 13.22 -1.82
CA LYS A 11 -5.74 14.62 -1.94
C LYS A 11 -5.31 15.15 -0.57
N SER A 12 -4.03 14.99 -0.22
CA SER A 12 -3.42 15.77 0.86
C SER A 12 -2.30 16.61 0.27
N SER A 13 -2.62 17.86 -0.03
CA SER A 13 -1.66 18.92 -0.30
C SER A 13 -1.00 19.35 1.02
N ARG A 14 -0.24 18.45 1.63
CA ARG A 14 0.67 18.81 2.73
C ARG A 14 2.08 18.46 2.30
N THR A 15 2.78 19.51 1.95
CA THR A 15 4.22 19.65 1.74
C THR A 15 5.02 18.53 2.43
N VAL A 16 5.68 17.68 1.64
CA VAL A 16 6.58 16.58 2.04
C VAL A 16 7.92 17.12 2.57
N GLN A 17 7.91 18.27 3.24
CA GLN A 17 9.13 18.86 3.76
C GLN A 17 9.33 18.36 5.20
N ASN A 18 10.26 17.40 5.33
CA ASN A 18 10.92 17.00 6.58
C ASN A 18 10.03 16.24 7.58
N ILE A 19 9.50 15.07 7.20
CA ILE A 19 9.08 14.08 8.19
C ILE A 19 10.35 13.30 8.58
N PRO A 20 10.75 13.24 9.87
CA PRO A 20 11.87 12.40 10.28
C PRO A 20 11.49 10.92 10.17
N THR A 21 12.34 10.11 9.54
CA THR A 21 12.24 8.64 9.58
C THR A 21 12.23 8.20 11.04
N SER A 22 11.17 7.52 11.46
CA SER A 22 11.00 7.18 12.86
C SER A 22 11.17 5.68 13.07
N ARG A 23 11.85 5.27 14.15
CA ARG A 23 12.03 3.85 14.46
C ARG A 23 10.74 3.25 15.01
N ILE A 24 10.37 2.07 14.52
CA ILE A 24 9.16 1.35 14.93
C ILE A 24 9.18 1.12 16.46
N ALA A 25 10.31 0.66 17.02
CA ALA A 25 10.45 0.39 18.46
C ALA A 25 10.31 1.64 19.36
N THR A 26 10.46 2.86 18.82
CA THR A 26 10.38 4.11 19.60
C THR A 26 8.99 4.73 19.64
N GLY A 27 7.98 4.06 19.07
CA GLY A 27 6.56 4.43 19.26
C GLY A 27 6.08 5.63 18.44
N ALA A 28 6.81 6.05 17.40
CA ALA A 28 6.28 6.97 16.40
C ALA A 28 5.29 6.22 15.50
N VAL A 29 4.04 6.20 15.95
CA VAL A 29 2.96 5.41 15.36
C VAL A 29 1.75 6.33 15.30
N GLY A 30 1.18 6.52 14.11
CA GLY A 30 0.15 7.52 13.89
C GLY A 30 -0.02 7.91 12.43
N THR A 31 -0.80 8.97 12.19
CA THR A 31 -1.37 9.32 10.88
C THR A 31 -0.36 9.77 9.82
N ASN A 32 0.90 10.03 10.17
CA ASN A 32 1.97 10.40 9.23
C ASN A 32 3.33 9.86 9.73
N VAL A 33 3.63 8.60 9.45
CA VAL A 33 4.94 8.01 9.72
C VAL A 33 5.73 7.80 8.44
N GLU A 34 7.04 7.87 8.58
CA GLU A 34 8.02 7.51 7.56
C GLU A 34 8.79 6.27 8.05
N ILE A 35 8.58 5.14 7.37
CA ILE A 35 9.21 3.86 7.69
C ILE A 35 10.06 3.43 6.51
N GLN A 36 11.32 3.11 6.77
CA GLN A 36 12.20 2.42 5.83
C GLN A 36 12.61 1.09 6.45
N GLY A 37 12.28 -0.02 5.79
CA GLY A 37 12.54 -1.34 6.34
C GLY A 37 12.42 -2.44 5.31
N LYS A 38 12.36 -3.69 5.80
CA LYS A 38 12.16 -4.89 4.98
C LYS A 38 10.79 -5.49 5.27
N ILE A 39 10.14 -5.95 4.22
CA ILE A 39 8.89 -6.72 4.32
C ILE A 39 9.20 -8.05 5.01
N VAL A 40 8.42 -8.44 6.00
CA VAL A 40 8.62 -9.68 6.75
C VAL A 40 7.35 -10.54 6.75
N CYS A 41 7.53 -11.85 6.86
CA CYS A 41 6.43 -12.76 7.16
C CYS A 41 6.16 -12.72 8.66
N GLU A 42 4.91 -12.57 9.07
CA GLU A 42 4.50 -12.97 10.42
C GLU A 42 4.44 -14.51 10.51
N PRO A 43 4.67 -15.09 11.71
CA PRO A 43 4.58 -16.54 11.90
C PRO A 43 3.20 -17.11 11.54
N GLU A 44 2.14 -16.32 11.74
CA GLU A 44 0.75 -16.69 11.44
C GLU A 44 0.30 -16.26 10.03
N GLN A 45 1.14 -15.53 9.29
CA GLN A 45 0.79 -15.06 7.95
C GLN A 45 1.19 -16.10 6.91
N GLU A 46 0.19 -16.75 6.33
CA GLU A 46 0.41 -17.68 5.23
C GLU A 46 0.98 -16.97 4.01
N VAL A 47 1.92 -17.64 3.34
CA VAL A 47 2.42 -17.20 2.05
C VAL A 47 1.30 -17.35 1.02
N VAL A 48 0.97 -16.26 0.34
CA VAL A 48 -0.09 -16.22 -0.67
C VAL A 48 0.48 -16.30 -2.08
N SER A 49 -0.25 -16.96 -2.97
CA SER A 49 0.05 -16.93 -4.41
C SER A 49 -0.62 -15.72 -5.05
N SER A 50 0.15 -14.93 -5.81
CA SER A 50 -0.39 -13.78 -6.53
C SER A 50 -1.37 -14.23 -7.62
N PRO A 51 -2.53 -13.58 -7.76
CA PRO A 51 -3.62 -14.07 -8.59
C PRO A 51 -3.26 -14.06 -10.08
N LEU A 52 -2.57 -13.03 -10.59
CA LEU A 52 -2.28 -12.86 -12.01
C LEU A 52 -0.99 -13.57 -12.44
N THR A 53 0.05 -13.58 -11.62
CA THR A 53 1.36 -14.16 -12.00
C THR A 53 1.67 -15.48 -11.30
N GLY A 54 1.06 -15.78 -10.16
CA GLY A 54 1.28 -17.00 -9.39
C GLY A 54 2.53 -16.99 -8.53
N GLN A 55 3.12 -15.81 -8.36
CA GLN A 55 4.31 -15.64 -7.55
C GLN A 55 3.96 -15.79 -6.07
N SER A 56 4.79 -16.54 -5.36
CA SER A 56 4.71 -16.72 -3.92
C SER A 56 5.13 -15.43 -3.21
N CYS A 57 4.29 -14.90 -2.32
CA CYS A 57 4.49 -13.60 -1.68
C CYS A 57 3.76 -13.49 -0.34
N VAL A 58 4.07 -12.46 0.46
CA VAL A 58 3.33 -12.21 1.72
C VAL A 58 2.11 -11.33 1.52
N PHE A 59 2.12 -10.55 0.45
CA PHE A 59 1.03 -9.63 0.12
C PHE A 59 1.04 -9.37 -1.38
N TYR A 60 -0.14 -9.24 -1.98
CA TYR A 60 -0.27 -8.71 -3.32
C TYR A 60 -1.33 -7.61 -3.39
N SER A 61 -1.18 -6.74 -4.38
CA SER A 61 -2.22 -5.80 -4.78
C SER A 61 -2.41 -5.82 -6.29
N VAL A 62 -3.66 -5.84 -6.73
CA VAL A 62 -4.04 -5.69 -8.12
C VAL A 62 -4.74 -4.36 -8.28
N GLU A 63 -4.21 -3.53 -9.17
CA GLU A 63 -4.77 -2.25 -9.53
C GLU A 63 -5.37 -2.30 -10.93
N ILE A 64 -6.61 -1.85 -11.06
CA ILE A 64 -7.34 -1.76 -12.33
C ILE A 64 -7.44 -0.30 -12.73
N GLU A 65 -6.84 0.03 -13.86
CA GLU A 65 -6.85 1.38 -14.43
C GLU A 65 -7.59 1.37 -15.77
N GLN A 66 -8.40 2.41 -16.00
CA GLN A 66 -9.02 2.68 -17.29
C GLN A 66 -8.29 3.83 -17.98
N ARG A 67 -8.04 3.69 -19.28
CA ARG A 67 -7.55 4.79 -20.11
C ARG A 67 -8.64 5.86 -20.24
N VAL A 68 -8.31 7.09 -19.89
CA VAL A 68 -9.17 8.26 -20.07
C VAL A 68 -8.52 9.16 -21.12
N ARG A 69 -9.24 9.38 -22.22
CA ARG A 69 -8.82 10.29 -23.29
C ARG A 69 -9.74 11.50 -23.30
N ASN A 70 -9.15 12.69 -23.17
CA ASN A 70 -9.78 13.97 -23.42
C ASN A 70 -8.95 14.72 -24.47
N ARG A 71 -9.50 15.79 -25.08
CA ARG A 71 -8.89 16.53 -26.21
C ARG A 71 -7.38 16.75 -26.08
N ASN A 72 -6.89 17.12 -24.90
CA ASN A 72 -5.48 17.47 -24.67
C ASN A 72 -4.74 16.52 -23.72
N ARG A 73 -5.38 15.47 -23.19
CA ARG A 73 -4.76 14.60 -22.18
C ARG A 73 -5.18 13.15 -22.35
N ASP A 74 -4.20 12.28 -22.24
CA ASP A 74 -4.41 10.84 -22.18
C ASP A 74 -3.69 10.31 -20.94
N TYR A 75 -4.45 9.70 -20.03
CA TYR A 75 -3.91 9.21 -18.78
C TYR A 75 -4.66 7.96 -18.32
N TRP A 76 -4.01 7.20 -17.45
CA TRP A 76 -4.60 6.04 -16.80
C TRP A 76 -5.21 6.50 -15.47
N LYS A 77 -6.49 6.20 -15.29
CA LYS A 77 -7.21 6.48 -14.05
C LYS A 77 -7.49 5.17 -13.36
N THR A 78 -7.03 5.04 -12.11
CA THR A 78 -7.44 3.94 -11.25
C THR A 78 -8.95 3.94 -11.08
N ILE A 79 -9.58 2.82 -11.40
CA ILE A 79 -11.02 2.63 -11.23
C ILE A 79 -11.31 1.62 -10.14
N ASP A 80 -10.45 0.64 -9.90
CA ASP A 80 -10.64 -0.34 -8.84
C ASP A 80 -9.31 -0.88 -8.33
N ARG A 81 -9.34 -1.43 -7.11
CA ARG A 81 -8.18 -2.07 -6.48
C ARG A 81 -8.65 -3.19 -5.55
N PHE A 82 -7.90 -4.27 -5.51
CA PHE A 82 -8.04 -5.28 -4.46
C PHE A 82 -6.68 -5.82 -4.04
N TYR A 83 -6.66 -6.50 -2.91
CA TYR A 83 -5.44 -7.01 -2.28
C TYR A 83 -5.71 -8.33 -1.55
N SER A 84 -4.64 -9.03 -1.21
CA SER A 84 -4.71 -10.28 -0.45
C SER A 84 -5.27 -10.03 0.94
N HIS A 85 -4.71 -9.05 1.66
CA HIS A 85 -5.00 -8.71 3.05
C HIS A 85 -5.02 -7.18 3.21
N ASP A 86 -5.38 -6.65 4.38
CA ASP A 86 -5.43 -5.18 4.58
C ASP A 86 -4.05 -4.50 4.69
N GLY A 87 -2.98 -5.28 4.76
CA GLY A 87 -1.63 -4.77 5.02
C GLY A 87 -0.55 -5.83 4.99
N PHE A 88 0.67 -5.41 5.29
CA PHE A 88 1.86 -6.26 5.42
C PHE A 88 2.77 -5.74 6.53
N TYR A 89 3.62 -6.61 7.07
CA TYR A 89 4.54 -6.24 8.14
C TYR A 89 5.88 -5.74 7.60
N VAL A 90 6.44 -4.76 8.30
CA VAL A 90 7.74 -4.17 8.02
C VAL A 90 8.61 -4.21 9.28
N ASP A 91 9.87 -4.60 9.10
CA ASP A 91 10.93 -4.55 10.11
C ASP A 91 11.98 -3.53 9.69
N ASP A 92 12.23 -2.52 10.53
CA ASP A 92 13.23 -1.47 10.31
C ASP A 92 14.57 -1.76 11.01
N GLY A 93 14.72 -2.95 11.59
CA GLY A 93 15.89 -3.38 12.37
C GLY A 93 15.91 -2.86 13.82
N SER A 94 14.86 -2.17 14.27
CA SER A 94 14.76 -1.67 15.65
C SER A 94 14.34 -2.73 16.68
N GLY A 95 14.07 -3.97 16.24
CA GLY A 95 13.60 -5.06 17.10
C GLY A 95 12.08 -5.10 17.28
N ALA A 96 11.34 -4.22 16.60
CA ALA A 96 9.88 -4.21 16.53
C ALA A 96 9.41 -4.22 15.07
N ARG A 97 8.21 -4.78 14.83
CA ARG A 97 7.57 -4.84 13.52
C ARG A 97 6.35 -3.93 13.48
N ALA A 98 6.07 -3.36 12.31
CA ALA A 98 4.88 -2.51 12.10
C ALA A 98 3.97 -3.13 11.04
N LEU A 99 2.66 -3.13 11.32
CA LEU A 99 1.64 -3.44 10.33
C LEU A 99 1.37 -2.19 9.49
N VAL A 100 1.77 -2.24 8.23
CA VAL A 100 1.46 -1.20 7.25
C VAL A 100 0.13 -1.53 6.61
N ARG A 101 -0.90 -0.75 6.96
CA ARG A 101 -2.20 -0.80 6.27
C ARG A 101 -2.04 -0.13 4.91
N VAL A 102 -2.49 -0.80 3.84
CA VAL A 102 -2.33 -0.25 2.48
C VAL A 102 -3.32 0.86 2.17
N ASP A 103 -4.45 0.91 2.86
CA ASP A 103 -5.42 1.99 2.72
C ASP A 103 -4.83 3.30 3.27
N GLY A 104 -4.80 4.34 2.42
CA GLY A 104 -4.22 5.65 2.75
C GLY A 104 -2.68 5.73 2.82
N ALA A 105 -1.94 4.64 2.61
CA ALA A 105 -0.48 4.64 2.62
C ALA A 105 0.13 4.92 1.24
N GLN A 106 1.22 5.69 1.21
CA GLN A 106 2.11 5.80 0.05
C GLN A 106 3.29 4.86 0.24
N ILE A 107 3.32 3.79 -0.54
CA ILE A 107 4.34 2.75 -0.44
C ILE A 107 5.24 2.84 -1.67
N LYS A 108 6.55 2.96 -1.47
CA LYS A 108 7.59 2.88 -2.49
C LYS A 108 8.43 1.64 -2.27
N ARG A 109 8.74 0.92 -3.35
CA ARG A 109 9.47 -0.36 -3.30
C ARG A 109 10.18 -0.64 -4.62
N GLN A 110 11.07 -1.64 -4.63
CA GLN A 110 11.89 -1.98 -5.81
C GLN A 110 11.35 -3.17 -6.61
N GLY A 111 10.40 -3.93 -6.07
CA GLY A 111 9.93 -5.14 -6.71
C GLY A 111 9.16 -4.89 -8.00
N ARG A 112 8.99 -5.98 -8.75
CA ARG A 112 8.42 -5.96 -10.09
C ARG A 112 6.91 -5.68 -10.03
N VAL A 113 6.44 -4.96 -11.04
CA VAL A 113 5.01 -4.73 -11.28
C VAL A 113 4.68 -5.32 -12.63
N GLU A 114 3.92 -6.42 -12.62
CA GLU A 114 3.48 -7.09 -13.83
C GLU A 114 2.23 -6.41 -14.37
N ARG A 115 2.17 -6.21 -15.69
CA ARG A 115 1.11 -5.40 -16.32
C ARG A 115 0.43 -6.13 -17.46
N PHE A 116 -0.88 -6.24 -17.38
CA PHE A 116 -1.73 -6.78 -18.42
C PHE A 116 -2.57 -5.66 -19.02
N ARG A 117 -2.77 -5.67 -20.34
CA ARG A 117 -3.66 -4.72 -21.03
C ARG A 117 -4.80 -5.48 -21.69
N TRP A 118 -5.97 -4.89 -21.70
CA TRP A 118 -7.15 -5.47 -22.31
C TRP A 118 -8.08 -4.37 -22.87
N SER A 119 -8.82 -4.71 -23.92
CA SER A 119 -9.81 -3.84 -24.56
C SER A 119 -11.19 -4.47 -24.42
N SER A 120 -12.16 -3.71 -23.92
CA SER A 120 -13.49 -4.26 -23.59
C SER A 120 -14.33 -4.69 -24.79
N HIS A 121 -13.87 -4.46 -26.02
CA HIS A 121 -14.58 -4.89 -27.23
C HIS A 121 -14.32 -6.34 -27.62
N ASN A 122 -13.38 -7.01 -26.96
CA ASN A 122 -13.04 -8.39 -27.28
C ASN A 122 -12.70 -9.14 -25.99
N LEU A 123 -13.68 -9.88 -25.46
CA LEU A 123 -13.49 -10.70 -24.28
C LEU A 123 -12.56 -11.89 -24.55
N SER A 124 -12.51 -12.39 -25.79
CA SER A 124 -11.70 -13.55 -26.19
C SER A 124 -10.19 -13.27 -26.23
N GLU A 125 -9.78 -12.02 -26.42
CA GLU A 125 -8.37 -11.58 -26.33
C GLU A 125 -7.87 -11.49 -24.89
N MET A 126 -8.75 -11.59 -23.90
CA MET A 126 -8.35 -11.52 -22.50
C MET A 126 -7.60 -12.78 -22.08
N HIS A 127 -6.45 -12.59 -21.42
CA HIS A 127 -5.69 -13.69 -20.86
C HIS A 127 -6.56 -14.55 -19.92
N PRO A 128 -6.61 -15.89 -20.06
CA PRO A 128 -7.53 -16.74 -19.29
C PRO A 128 -7.39 -16.57 -17.78
N ARG A 129 -6.16 -16.43 -17.29
CA ARG A 129 -5.88 -16.19 -15.87
C ARG A 129 -6.43 -14.85 -15.38
N LEU A 130 -6.37 -13.80 -16.20
CA LEU A 130 -6.95 -12.50 -15.86
C LEU A 130 -8.47 -12.60 -15.75
N LYS A 131 -9.11 -13.33 -16.67
CA LYS A 131 -10.56 -13.61 -16.61
C LYS A 131 -10.94 -14.30 -15.30
N GLN A 132 -10.27 -15.41 -14.98
CA GLN A 132 -10.51 -16.18 -13.76
C GLN A 132 -10.35 -15.31 -12.52
N VAL A 133 -9.29 -14.52 -12.45
CA VAL A 133 -9.04 -13.61 -11.31
C VAL A 133 -10.15 -12.59 -11.14
N LEU A 134 -10.62 -11.96 -12.22
CA LEU A 134 -11.71 -10.99 -12.16
C LEU A 134 -13.04 -11.63 -11.76
N GLU A 135 -13.27 -12.88 -12.14
CA GLU A 135 -14.45 -13.66 -11.73
C GLU A 135 -14.37 -14.07 -10.25
N THR A 136 -13.25 -14.63 -9.80
CA THR A 136 -13.04 -15.04 -8.41
C THR A 136 -13.08 -13.87 -7.43
N HIS A 137 -12.58 -12.70 -7.82
CA HIS A 137 -12.56 -11.51 -6.97
C HIS A 137 -13.70 -10.53 -7.23
N ARG A 138 -14.76 -10.94 -7.94
CA ARG A 138 -15.87 -10.07 -8.35
C ARG A 138 -16.46 -9.25 -7.20
N GLU A 139 -16.63 -9.85 -6.02
CA GLU A 139 -17.20 -9.18 -4.83
C GLU A 139 -16.30 -8.06 -4.27
N LYS A 140 -14.99 -8.13 -4.52
CA LYS A 140 -14.04 -7.08 -4.13
C LYS A 140 -14.05 -5.88 -5.08
N LEU A 141 -14.61 -6.03 -6.28
CA LEU A 141 -14.63 -5.00 -7.32
C LEU A 141 -15.87 -4.13 -7.19
N LYS A 142 -15.67 -2.86 -6.83
CA LYS A 142 -16.77 -1.90 -6.55
C LYS A 142 -17.21 -1.12 -7.79
N ARG A 143 -16.28 -0.87 -8.72
CA ARG A 143 -16.47 0.04 -9.87
C ARG A 143 -16.18 -0.65 -11.18
N PHE A 144 -15.21 -1.56 -11.24
CA PHE A 144 -14.96 -2.34 -12.43
C PHE A 144 -16.01 -3.45 -12.57
N LYS A 145 -16.54 -3.61 -13.78
CA LYS A 145 -17.41 -4.72 -14.15
C LYS A 145 -16.84 -5.39 -15.40
N LEU A 146 -16.77 -6.72 -15.35
CA LEU A 146 -16.32 -7.49 -16.49
C LEU A 146 -17.48 -7.61 -17.49
N GLU A 147 -17.45 -6.75 -18.50
CA GLU A 147 -18.50 -6.64 -19.52
C GLU A 147 -17.86 -6.44 -20.90
N GLU A 148 -18.40 -7.13 -21.90
CA GLU A 148 -18.05 -6.89 -23.30
C GLU A 148 -18.88 -5.72 -23.84
N THR A 149 -18.22 -4.81 -24.53
CA THR A 149 -18.83 -3.59 -25.07
C THR A 149 -18.72 -3.58 -26.59
N SER A 150 -19.66 -2.94 -27.29
CA SER A 150 -19.48 -2.67 -28.72
C SER A 150 -18.16 -1.92 -28.98
N TRP A 151 -17.53 -2.18 -30.13
CA TRP A 151 -16.24 -1.57 -30.50
C TRP A 151 -16.24 -0.03 -30.44
N LEU A 152 -17.38 0.60 -30.75
CA LEU A 152 -17.64 2.05 -30.65
C LEU A 152 -17.47 2.61 -29.24
N PHE A 153 -17.73 1.80 -28.21
CA PHE A 153 -17.63 2.17 -26.79
C PHE A 153 -16.48 1.47 -26.09
N SER A 154 -15.50 0.98 -26.86
CA SER A 154 -14.37 0.23 -26.34
C SER A 154 -13.58 1.02 -25.30
N LYS A 155 -13.39 0.40 -24.13
CA LYS A 155 -12.58 0.90 -23.04
C LYS A 155 -11.28 0.10 -23.00
N LYS A 156 -10.17 0.80 -22.80
CA LYS A 156 -8.86 0.17 -22.61
C LYS A 156 -8.56 0.12 -21.12
N TYR A 157 -8.23 -1.06 -20.64
CA TYR A 157 -7.87 -1.31 -19.25
C TYR A 157 -6.40 -1.73 -19.14
N ARG A 158 -5.81 -1.39 -18.00
CA ARG A 158 -4.49 -1.82 -17.56
C ARG A 158 -4.63 -2.39 -16.16
N PHE A 159 -4.20 -3.64 -16.00
CA PHE A 159 -4.15 -4.34 -14.73
C PHE A 159 -2.70 -4.38 -14.30
N SER A 160 -2.40 -3.88 -13.11
CA SER A 160 -1.06 -3.87 -12.55
C SER A 160 -1.04 -4.73 -11.28
N GLU A 161 -0.27 -5.82 -11.29
CA GLU A 161 -0.06 -6.65 -10.11
C GLU A 161 1.24 -6.27 -9.41
N TRP A 162 1.14 -6.07 -8.10
CA TRP A 162 2.25 -5.79 -7.21
C TRP A 162 2.38 -6.95 -6.24
N VAL A 163 3.55 -7.59 -6.22
CA VAL A 163 3.81 -8.81 -5.44
C VAL A 163 4.88 -8.52 -4.40
N PHE A 164 4.58 -8.56 -3.10
CA PHE A 164 5.50 -8.16 -2.03
C PHE A 164 6.24 -9.39 -1.50
N ALA A 165 7.55 -9.44 -1.74
CA ALA A 165 8.37 -10.58 -1.34
C ALA A 165 8.93 -10.40 0.09
N PRO A 166 9.11 -11.49 0.87
CA PRO A 166 9.86 -11.43 2.11
C PRO A 166 11.27 -10.88 1.89
N GLY A 167 11.73 -10.03 2.80
CA GLY A 167 13.05 -9.39 2.76
C GLY A 167 13.17 -8.20 1.81
N GLU A 168 12.16 -7.92 1.00
CA GLU A 168 12.18 -6.79 0.07
C GLU A 168 12.18 -5.45 0.81
N SER A 169 13.02 -4.52 0.35
CA SER A 169 13.09 -3.18 0.91
C SER A 169 11.88 -2.35 0.51
N VAL A 170 11.27 -1.72 1.50
CA VAL A 170 10.09 -0.86 1.36
C VAL A 170 10.29 0.45 2.10
N TYR A 171 9.72 1.50 1.52
CA TYR A 171 9.63 2.81 2.10
C TYR A 171 8.17 3.24 2.15
N VAL A 172 7.68 3.59 3.33
CA VAL A 172 6.27 3.88 3.56
C VAL A 172 6.13 5.29 4.11
N LEU A 173 5.29 6.09 3.47
CA LEU A 173 4.83 7.39 3.95
C LEU A 173 3.31 7.30 4.17
N GLY A 174 2.84 7.40 5.41
CA GLY A 174 1.40 7.41 5.69
C GLY A 174 1.05 6.84 7.06
N PHE A 175 -0.12 6.22 7.17
CA PHE A 175 -0.58 5.59 8.40
C PHE A 175 0.09 4.22 8.57
N ALA A 176 0.79 4.01 9.69
CA ALA A 176 1.19 2.68 10.12
C ALA A 176 0.80 2.48 11.59
N ASP A 177 0.37 1.26 11.90
CA ASP A 177 0.04 0.83 13.25
C ASP A 177 1.09 -0.20 13.68
N SER A 178 1.78 0.03 14.79
CA SER A 178 2.79 -0.90 15.29
C SER A 178 2.23 -1.92 16.27
N GLY A 179 0.95 -1.83 16.65
CA GLY A 179 0.36 -2.67 17.70
C GLY A 179 0.99 -2.46 19.10
N LEU A 180 2.04 -1.63 19.22
CA LEU A 180 2.62 -1.23 20.50
C LEU A 180 1.68 -0.20 21.14
N GLN A 181 0.97 -0.58 22.20
CA GLN A 181 0.32 0.41 23.05
C GLN A 181 1.41 1.29 23.67
N ALA A 182 1.56 2.51 23.18
CA ALA A 182 2.36 3.51 23.87
C ALA A 182 1.84 3.60 25.32
N PRO A 183 2.71 3.48 26.34
CA PRO A 183 2.26 3.57 27.73
C PRO A 183 1.50 4.90 27.87
N LYS A 184 0.25 4.85 28.35
CA LYS A 184 -0.58 6.04 28.60
C LYS A 184 0.31 7.08 29.25
N LYS A 185 0.57 8.21 28.57
CA LYS A 185 1.29 9.34 29.16
C LYS A 185 0.58 9.70 30.45
N ARG A 186 1.08 9.22 31.60
CA ARG A 186 0.66 9.70 32.91
C ARG A 186 1.06 11.17 32.88
N LYS A 187 0.09 12.08 32.72
CA LYS A 187 0.32 13.51 32.86
C LYS A 187 1.02 13.68 34.20
N LEU A 188 2.31 14.01 34.18
CA LEU A 188 3.02 14.37 35.40
C LEU A 188 2.27 15.59 35.93
N LYS A 189 1.69 15.49 37.14
CA LYS A 189 1.01 16.63 37.76
C LYS A 189 1.98 17.80 37.74
N PHE A 190 1.53 19.00 37.34
CA PHE A 190 2.39 20.18 37.17
C PHE A 190 3.30 20.46 38.38
N LYS A 191 2.81 20.15 39.59
CA LYS A 191 3.59 20.20 40.84
C LYS A 191 4.83 19.30 40.86
N ASN A 192 4.74 18.09 40.28
CA ASN A 192 5.85 17.14 40.19
C ASN A 192 6.88 17.58 39.14
N PHE A 193 6.43 18.21 38.05
CA PHE A 193 7.31 18.80 37.04
C PHE A 193 8.14 19.96 37.63
N LEU A 194 7.50 20.83 38.42
CA LEU A 194 8.19 21.92 39.10
C LEU A 194 9.20 21.44 40.16
N ARG A 195 8.88 20.37 40.90
CA ARG A 195 9.83 19.74 41.85
C ARG A 195 11.05 19.19 41.14
N ALA A 196 10.86 18.44 40.05
CA ALA A 196 11.96 17.89 39.26
C ALA A 196 12.82 19.01 38.65
N LYS A 197 12.21 20.11 38.20
CA LYS A 197 12.93 21.26 37.64
C LYS A 197 13.76 22.00 38.69
N LYS A 198 13.29 22.06 39.95
CA LYS A 198 14.04 22.65 41.08
C LYS A 198 15.25 21.79 41.47
N MET A 199 15.12 20.46 41.44
CA MET A 199 16.20 19.53 41.78
C MET A 199 17.35 19.48 40.77
N ILE A 200 17.17 20.05 39.57
CA ILE A 200 18.21 20.10 38.52
C ILE A 200 18.97 21.44 38.54
N GLN A 201 18.50 22.42 39.33
CA GLN A 201 19.09 23.76 39.44
C GLN A 201 19.86 24.00 40.75
N GLU A 202 20.04 22.97 41.57
CA GLU A 202 20.99 22.91 42.70
C GLU A 202 22.12 21.94 42.33
#